data_AF-A0A8C4R077-F1
#
_entry.id   AF-A0A8C4R077-F1
#
_cell.length_a   1.000
_cell.length_b   1.000
_cell.length_c   1.000
_cell.angle_alpha   90.00
_cell.angle_beta   90.00
_cell.angle_gamma   90.00
#
_symmetry.space_group_name_H-M   'P 1'
#
loop_
_entity.id
_entity.type
_entity.pdbx_description
1 polymer ?
#
loop_
_entity_poly.entity_id
_entity_poly.type
_entity_poly.pdbx_seq_one_letter_code
_entity_poly.pdbx_strand_id
1 'polypeptide(L)'
;MDIWQCASAPNAAISFISGCTGLEQLASIDPSFADFGKSLFSTAAIGLERSVQGRETNKQLDGRIKLFLTRLSPFFLLKPAQKCLEWLVNRFHIHRYNEDALLACAMPFHESQQFVRVVQLLRIKDPTHRWHWLFPLQKHKVPLARSTLVTHCYKDPVFADFLCCLAFQAVKVCCWDIFFFFTNPYCHYIMALVNRKTCFIYLLCYFTLFFQSSSHATDFRLDLGWDSDCATQGHLYFCSFTTPVWLCLCASGHCHAER
;
A
#
# COMPACT_ATOMS: atom_id res chain seq x y z
N MET A 1 -27.50 -3.49 7.54
CA MET A 1 -27.23 -2.04 7.55
C MET A 1 -26.08 -1.79 6.58
N ASP A 2 -26.41 -1.32 5.39
CA ASP A 2 -25.46 -1.04 4.32
C ASP A 2 -24.81 0.32 4.54
N ILE A 3 -23.54 0.31 4.97
CA ILE A 3 -22.72 1.50 5.29
C ILE A 3 -22.33 2.31 4.03
N TRP A 4 -22.73 1.86 2.82
CA TRP A 4 -22.23 2.39 1.54
C TRP A 4 -23.33 2.87 0.59
N GLN A 5 -24.53 3.17 1.09
CA GLN A 5 -25.58 3.77 0.27
C GLN A 5 -25.32 5.27 0.05
N CYS A 6 -24.80 5.64 -1.12
CA CYS A 6 -24.95 7.00 -1.64
C CYS A 6 -26.39 7.18 -2.17
N ALA A 7 -27.28 7.75 -1.36
CA ALA A 7 -28.53 8.40 -1.85
C ALA A 7 -29.21 9.35 -0.85
N SER A 8 -28.77 9.42 0.40
CA SER A 8 -29.21 10.44 1.35
C SER A 8 -28.00 10.77 2.19
N ALA A 9 -27.45 11.98 2.11
CA ALA A 9 -26.28 12.36 2.90
C ALA A 9 -26.59 12.05 4.38
N PRO A 10 -25.94 11.06 5.01
CA PRO A 10 -26.00 10.97 6.46
C PRO A 10 -25.47 12.32 6.96
N ASN A 11 -26.23 12.99 7.84
CA ASN A 11 -25.84 14.29 8.39
C ASN A 11 -24.33 14.28 8.67
N ALA A 12 -23.57 15.28 8.22
CA ALA A 12 -22.10 15.27 8.35
C ALA A 12 -21.66 14.94 9.80
N ALA A 13 -22.47 15.38 10.78
CA ALA A 13 -22.37 15.01 12.18
C ALA A 13 -22.44 13.50 12.48
N ILE A 14 -23.37 12.74 11.87
CA ILE A 14 -23.49 11.28 12.05
C ILE A 14 -22.25 10.56 11.51
N SER A 15 -21.77 10.95 10.32
CA SER A 15 -20.56 10.37 9.73
C SER A 15 -19.32 10.72 10.55
N PHE A 16 -19.26 11.93 11.11
CA PHE A 16 -18.21 12.37 12.02
C PHE A 16 -18.18 11.53 13.30
N ILE A 17 -19.32 11.41 14.00
CA ILE A 17 -19.45 10.61 15.24
C ILE A 17 -19.03 9.17 14.96
N SER A 18 -19.53 8.57 13.86
CA SER A 18 -19.18 7.21 13.46
C SER A 18 -17.69 7.07 13.17
N GLY A 19 -17.09 8.04 12.48
CA GLY A 19 -15.67 8.12 12.20
C GLY A 19 -14.83 8.17 13.48
N CYS A 20 -15.19 9.03 14.44
CA CYS A 20 -14.51 9.15 15.73
C CYS A 20 -14.60 7.86 16.54
N THR A 21 -15.77 7.24 16.63
CA THR A 21 -15.91 5.92 17.28
C THR A 21 -15.07 4.86 16.58
N GLY A 22 -15.00 4.89 15.24
CA GLY A 22 -14.13 4.00 14.47
C GLY A 22 -12.66 4.22 14.81
N LEU A 23 -12.24 5.48 14.94
CA LEU A 23 -10.87 5.84 15.28
C LEU A 23 -10.49 5.40 16.69
N GLU A 24 -11.37 5.59 17.68
CA GLU A 24 -11.16 5.14 19.06
C GLU A 24 -10.99 3.61 19.13
N GLN A 25 -11.82 2.88 18.40
CA GLN A 25 -11.70 1.42 18.30
C GLN A 25 -10.40 1.00 17.62
N LEU A 26 -9.94 1.70 16.58
CA LEU A 26 -8.64 1.43 15.97
C LEU A 26 -7.49 1.79 16.92
N ALA A 27 -7.60 2.89 17.66
CA ALA A 27 -6.60 3.33 18.63
C ALA A 27 -6.43 2.36 19.79
N SER A 28 -7.48 1.61 20.16
CA SER A 28 -7.36 0.50 21.12
C SER A 28 -6.60 -0.72 20.59
N ILE A 29 -6.49 -0.86 19.26
CA ILE A 29 -5.73 -1.95 18.60
C ILE A 29 -4.31 -1.49 18.31
N ASP A 30 -4.16 -0.31 17.73
CA ASP A 30 -2.88 0.34 17.41
C ASP A 30 -2.93 1.81 17.91
N PRO A 31 -2.21 2.14 19.00
CA PRO A 31 -2.23 3.48 19.60
C PRO A 31 -1.82 4.61 18.65
N SER A 32 -1.10 4.30 17.55
CA SER A 32 -0.69 5.30 16.57
C SER A 32 -1.85 5.99 15.85
N PHE A 33 -3.05 5.40 15.89
CA PHE A 33 -4.26 6.05 15.37
C PHE A 33 -4.69 7.28 16.19
N ALA A 34 -4.29 7.39 17.46
CA ALA A 34 -4.64 8.53 18.31
C ALA A 34 -4.12 9.88 17.75
N ASP A 35 -3.00 9.86 17.02
CA ASP A 35 -2.39 11.05 16.40
C ASP A 35 -3.32 11.74 15.38
N PHE A 36 -4.23 10.98 14.78
CA PHE A 36 -5.18 11.53 13.79
C PHE A 36 -6.42 12.16 14.43
N GLY A 37 -6.65 11.91 15.72
CA GLY A 37 -7.78 12.47 16.48
C GLY A 37 -7.78 13.99 16.51
N LYS A 38 -6.59 14.60 16.67
CA LYS A 38 -6.42 16.06 16.70
C LYS A 38 -6.36 16.70 15.32
N SER A 39 -6.30 15.91 14.25
CA SER A 39 -6.20 16.40 12.87
C SER A 39 -7.43 16.02 12.06
N LEU A 40 -7.42 14.86 11.41
CA LEU A 40 -8.46 14.38 10.49
C LEU A 40 -9.83 14.16 11.17
N PHE A 41 -9.84 13.89 12.48
CA PHE A 41 -11.05 13.62 13.27
C PHE A 41 -11.30 14.70 14.34
N SER A 42 -10.74 15.88 14.15
CA SER A 42 -11.01 17.03 15.01
C SER A 42 -12.39 17.62 14.72
N THR A 43 -12.99 18.28 15.70
CA THR A 43 -14.24 19.04 15.49
C THR A 43 -14.08 20.15 14.43
N ALA A 44 -12.88 20.73 14.32
CA ALA A 44 -12.55 21.69 13.27
C ALA A 44 -12.64 21.09 11.86
N ALA A 45 -12.35 19.80 11.69
CA ALA A 45 -12.46 19.11 10.40
C ALA A 45 -13.89 19.09 9.85
N ILE A 46 -14.91 19.19 10.70
CA ILE A 46 -16.34 19.28 10.30
C ILE A 46 -16.62 20.54 9.49
N GLY A 47 -15.91 21.64 9.78
CA GLY A 47 -16.06 22.92 9.06
C GLY A 47 -15.10 23.08 7.87
N LEU A 48 -14.09 22.22 7.75
CA LEU A 48 -13.06 22.32 6.70
C LEU A 48 -13.58 22.00 5.29
N GLU A 49 -13.85 23.01 4.48
CA GLU A 49 -14.26 22.83 3.09
C GLU A 49 -13.02 22.79 2.19
N ARG A 50 -12.73 21.65 1.57
CA ARG A 50 -11.47 21.38 0.86
C ARG A 50 -11.30 22.21 -0.41
N SER A 51 -12.40 22.49 -1.10
CA SER A 51 -12.44 23.24 -2.35
C SER A 51 -12.02 24.71 -2.19
N VAL A 52 -12.11 25.26 -0.97
CA VAL A 52 -11.76 26.66 -0.66
C VAL A 52 -10.42 26.81 0.07
N GLN A 53 -9.72 25.70 0.36
CA GLN A 53 -8.40 25.76 1.01
C GLN A 53 -7.29 26.10 0.02
N GLY A 54 -6.22 26.72 0.55
CA GLY A 54 -5.00 27.00 -0.21
C GLY A 54 -4.26 25.72 -0.63
N ARG A 55 -3.45 25.83 -1.69
CA ARG A 55 -2.68 24.71 -2.25
C ARG A 55 -1.78 24.02 -1.23
N GLU A 56 -1.11 24.79 -0.38
CA GLU A 56 -0.21 24.24 0.64
C GLU A 56 -0.95 23.47 1.73
N THR A 57 -2.08 24.03 2.22
CA THR A 57 -2.95 23.35 3.18
C THR A 57 -3.49 22.04 2.61
N ASN A 58 -3.92 22.04 1.35
CA ASN A 58 -4.39 20.82 0.68
C ASN A 58 -3.27 19.77 0.55
N LYS A 59 -2.04 20.19 0.26
CA LYS A 59 -0.88 19.28 0.19
C LYS A 59 -0.54 18.66 1.56
N GLN A 60 -0.65 19.44 2.64
CA GLN A 60 -0.44 18.91 3.99
C GLN A 60 -1.55 17.92 4.38
N LEU A 61 -2.80 18.25 4.03
CA LEU A 61 -3.94 17.36 4.21
C LEU A 61 -3.75 16.05 3.42
N ASP A 62 -3.29 16.12 2.18
CA ASP A 62 -2.96 14.95 1.34
C ASP A 62 -1.93 14.05 2.00
N GLY A 63 -0.84 14.62 2.52
CA GLY A 63 0.18 13.87 3.24
C GLY A 63 -0.37 13.16 4.48
N ARG A 64 -1.23 13.85 5.25
CA ARG A 64 -1.87 13.28 6.44
C ARG A 64 -2.86 12.17 6.10
N ILE A 65 -3.69 12.36 5.08
CA ILE A 65 -4.63 11.34 4.59
C ILE A 65 -3.88 10.12 4.08
N LYS A 66 -2.82 10.33 3.28
CA LYS A 66 -2.00 9.23 2.77
C LYS A 66 -1.39 8.41 3.91
N LEU A 67 -0.82 9.08 4.92
CA LEU A 67 -0.26 8.40 6.09
C LEU A 67 -1.32 7.60 6.85
N PHE A 68 -2.50 8.18 7.06
CA PHE A 68 -3.62 7.49 7.70
C PHE A 68 -4.05 6.25 6.92
N LEU A 69 -4.24 6.37 5.60
CA LEU A 69 -4.65 5.28 4.73
C LEU A 69 -3.60 4.15 4.70
N THR A 70 -2.30 4.48 4.68
CA THR A 70 -1.23 3.47 4.78
C THR A 70 -1.31 2.70 6.10
N ARG A 71 -1.53 3.39 7.23
CA ARG A 71 -1.70 2.76 8.55
C ARG A 71 -3.00 1.97 8.69
N LEU A 72 -4.10 2.46 8.11
CA LEU A 72 -5.42 1.81 8.16
C LEU A 72 -5.45 0.52 7.35
N SER A 73 -4.59 0.41 6.35
CA SER A 73 -4.69 -0.64 5.35
C SER A 73 -4.62 -2.08 5.90
N PRO A 74 -3.76 -2.46 6.88
CA PRO A 74 -3.80 -3.78 7.51
C PRO A 74 -5.14 -4.09 8.20
N PHE A 75 -5.87 -3.05 8.60
CA PHE A 75 -7.16 -3.10 9.30
C PHE A 75 -8.35 -2.88 8.37
N PHE A 76 -8.14 -2.80 7.04
CA PHE A 76 -9.14 -2.37 6.07
C PHE A 76 -10.48 -3.13 6.18
N LEU A 77 -10.45 -4.45 6.42
CA LEU A 77 -11.66 -5.26 6.52
C LEU A 77 -12.41 -5.10 7.86
N LEU A 78 -11.81 -4.45 8.86
CA LEU A 78 -12.46 -4.22 10.15
C LEU A 78 -13.56 -3.17 10.03
N LYS A 79 -14.72 -3.41 10.67
CA LYS A 79 -15.81 -2.43 10.78
C LYS A 79 -15.36 -1.03 11.24
N PRO A 80 -14.50 -0.87 12.26
CA PRO A 80 -14.01 0.45 12.66
C PRO A 80 -13.24 1.19 11.56
N ALA A 81 -12.45 0.49 10.75
CA ALA A 81 -11.76 1.07 9.61
C ALA A 81 -12.74 1.57 8.54
N GLN A 82 -13.81 0.82 8.28
CA GLN A 82 -14.86 1.21 7.33
C GLN A 82 -15.57 2.51 7.77
N LYS A 83 -15.86 2.68 9.07
CA LYS A 83 -16.43 3.93 9.61
C LYS A 83 -15.50 5.13 9.41
N CYS A 84 -14.19 4.93 9.61
CA CYS A 84 -13.19 5.97 9.35
C CYS A 84 -13.17 6.36 7.88
N LEU A 85 -13.16 5.37 6.97
CA LEU A 85 -13.17 5.61 5.53
C LEU A 85 -14.42 6.37 5.07
N GLU A 86 -15.60 6.05 5.62
CA GLU A 86 -16.84 6.76 5.33
C GLU A 86 -16.72 8.25 5.65
N TRP A 87 -16.21 8.60 6.84
CA TRP A 87 -15.92 9.98 7.22
C TRP A 87 -14.99 10.67 6.22
N LEU A 88 -13.87 10.03 5.86
CA LEU A 88 -12.89 10.64 4.94
C LEU A 88 -13.44 10.81 3.52
N VAL A 89 -14.25 9.86 3.03
CA VAL A 89 -14.91 9.92 1.72
C VAL A 89 -15.93 11.06 1.68
N ASN A 90 -16.69 11.24 2.75
CA ASN A 90 -17.73 12.26 2.83
C ASN A 90 -17.16 13.66 3.07
N ARG A 91 -16.16 13.81 3.97
CA ARG A 91 -15.63 15.12 4.35
C ARG A 91 -14.51 15.63 3.47
N PHE A 92 -13.54 14.78 3.15
CA PHE A 92 -12.34 15.20 2.41
C PHE A 92 -12.38 14.77 0.94
N HIS A 93 -13.43 14.07 0.52
CA HIS A 93 -13.61 13.54 -0.83
C HIS A 93 -12.39 12.78 -1.33
N ILE A 94 -11.84 11.90 -0.48
CA ILE A 94 -10.61 11.15 -0.79
C ILE A 94 -10.73 10.29 -2.06
N HIS A 95 -11.95 9.88 -2.42
CA HIS A 95 -12.27 9.17 -3.66
C HIS A 95 -12.12 10.02 -4.93
N ARG A 96 -11.84 11.33 -4.81
CA ARG A 96 -11.59 12.24 -5.94
C ARG A 96 -10.18 12.83 -5.90
N TYR A 97 -9.72 13.20 -4.70
CA TYR A 97 -8.44 13.90 -4.54
C TYR A 97 -7.28 12.96 -4.18
N ASN A 98 -7.56 11.76 -3.67
CA ASN A 98 -6.57 10.81 -3.14
C ASN A 98 -6.81 9.39 -3.66
N GLU A 99 -7.20 9.26 -4.93
CA GLU A 99 -7.59 7.99 -5.54
C GLU A 99 -6.49 6.93 -5.43
N ASP A 100 -5.24 7.29 -5.74
CA ASP A 100 -4.08 6.41 -5.65
C ASP A 100 -3.86 5.89 -4.23
N ALA A 101 -3.98 6.76 -3.21
CA ALA A 101 -3.80 6.38 -1.81
C ALA A 101 -4.95 5.52 -1.29
N LEU A 102 -6.18 5.79 -1.73
CA LEU A 102 -7.36 5.01 -1.38
C LEU A 102 -7.30 3.61 -2.01
N LEU A 103 -6.93 3.52 -3.29
CA LEU A 103 -6.72 2.25 -3.97
C LEU A 103 -5.58 1.46 -3.35
N ALA A 104 -4.44 2.11 -3.09
CA ALA A 104 -3.31 1.53 -2.37
C ALA A 104 -3.75 0.86 -1.06
N CYS A 105 -4.56 1.56 -0.27
CA CYS A 105 -5.09 1.03 1.00
C CYS A 105 -5.99 -0.21 0.83
N ALA A 106 -6.76 -0.28 -0.25
CA ALA A 106 -7.71 -1.36 -0.50
C ALA A 106 -7.10 -2.52 -1.31
N MET A 107 -5.98 -2.30 -1.99
CA MET A 107 -5.45 -3.17 -3.05
C MET A 107 -5.16 -4.62 -2.64
N PRO A 108 -4.64 -4.95 -1.44
CA PRO A 108 -4.44 -6.35 -1.04
C PRO A 108 -5.75 -7.10 -0.91
N PHE A 109 -6.81 -6.39 -0.57
CA PHE A 109 -8.13 -6.95 -0.37
C PHE A 109 -8.96 -6.91 -1.67
N HIS A 110 -8.31 -6.95 -2.84
CA HIS A 110 -8.92 -6.93 -4.17
C HIS A 110 -10.03 -7.98 -4.39
N GLU A 111 -9.93 -9.14 -3.72
CA GLU A 111 -10.93 -10.21 -3.75
C GLU A 111 -12.11 -9.99 -2.79
N SER A 112 -12.13 -8.88 -2.04
CA SER A 112 -13.19 -8.53 -1.10
C SER A 112 -14.29 -7.66 -1.73
N GLN A 113 -15.48 -7.71 -1.15
CA GLN A 113 -16.59 -6.81 -1.52
C GLN A 113 -16.32 -5.36 -1.13
N GLN A 114 -15.50 -5.13 -0.09
CA GLN A 114 -15.08 -3.80 0.35
C GLN A 114 -14.24 -3.12 -0.72
N PHE A 115 -13.35 -3.86 -1.41
CA PHE A 115 -12.60 -3.33 -2.54
C PHE A 115 -13.51 -2.91 -3.70
N VAL A 116 -14.49 -3.76 -4.06
CA VAL A 116 -15.47 -3.43 -5.11
C VAL A 116 -16.20 -2.12 -4.79
N ARG A 117 -16.61 -1.92 -3.54
CA ARG A 117 -17.25 -0.69 -3.07
C ARG A 117 -16.33 0.52 -3.22
N VAL A 118 -15.05 0.39 -2.88
CA VAL A 118 -14.05 1.46 -3.10
C VAL A 118 -13.96 1.81 -4.59
N VAL A 119 -13.82 0.81 -5.46
CA VAL A 119 -13.74 1.02 -6.91
C VAL A 119 -15.00 1.72 -7.43
N GLN A 120 -16.19 1.39 -6.92
CA GLN A 120 -17.46 2.04 -7.30
C GLN A 120 -17.54 3.52 -6.95
N LEU A 121 -16.78 3.99 -5.96
CA LEU A 121 -16.75 5.41 -5.59
C LEU A 121 -15.89 6.26 -6.53
N LEU A 122 -14.95 5.63 -7.24
CA LEU A 122 -13.99 6.32 -8.10
C LEU A 122 -14.61 6.73 -9.44
N ARG A 123 -14.12 7.82 -10.03
CA ARG A 123 -14.59 8.35 -11.32
C ARG A 123 -13.73 7.86 -12.49
N ILE A 124 -13.67 6.54 -12.66
CA ILE A 124 -12.75 5.86 -13.62
C ILE A 124 -13.39 5.50 -14.97
N LYS A 125 -14.52 6.12 -15.33
CA LYS A 125 -15.24 5.82 -16.59
C LYS A 125 -14.44 6.21 -17.83
N ASP A 126 -13.58 7.22 -17.72
CA ASP A 126 -12.75 7.69 -18.83
C ASP A 126 -11.66 6.65 -19.19
N PRO A 127 -11.59 6.20 -20.46
CA PRO A 127 -10.55 5.28 -20.93
C PRO A 127 -9.11 5.78 -20.74
N THR A 128 -8.87 7.09 -20.68
CA THR A 128 -7.52 7.63 -20.44
C THR A 128 -7.13 7.60 -18.98
N HIS A 129 -8.06 7.25 -18.08
CA HIS A 129 -7.79 7.18 -16.65
C HIS A 129 -6.89 5.99 -16.33
N ARG A 130 -5.82 6.18 -15.54
CA ARG A 130 -4.89 5.10 -15.18
C ARG A 130 -5.56 3.89 -14.52
N TRP A 131 -6.66 4.13 -13.82
CA TRP A 131 -7.45 3.10 -13.11
C TRP A 131 -8.62 2.55 -13.95
N HIS A 132 -8.73 2.93 -15.22
CA HIS A 132 -9.86 2.53 -16.08
C HIS A 132 -9.98 1.00 -16.24
N TRP A 133 -8.88 0.27 -16.17
CA TRP A 133 -8.91 -1.20 -16.26
C TRP A 133 -9.76 -1.86 -15.14
N LEU A 134 -10.03 -1.14 -14.03
CA LEU A 134 -10.93 -1.56 -12.96
C LEU A 134 -12.41 -1.23 -13.24
N PHE A 135 -12.72 -0.46 -14.28
CA PHE A 135 -14.09 -0.05 -14.64
C PHE A 135 -15.07 -1.22 -14.78
N PRO A 136 -14.71 -2.39 -15.33
CA PRO A 136 -15.62 -3.55 -15.38
C PRO A 136 -16.14 -3.97 -14.00
N LEU A 137 -15.36 -3.78 -12.92
CA LEU A 137 -15.78 -4.12 -11.56
C LEU A 137 -16.93 -3.22 -11.07
N GLN A 138 -17.00 -1.97 -11.53
CA GLN A 138 -18.10 -1.07 -11.20
C GLN A 138 -19.45 -1.60 -11.71
N LYS A 139 -19.44 -2.21 -12.91
CA LYS A 139 -20.64 -2.73 -13.58
C LYS A 139 -21.08 -4.07 -13.04
N HIS A 140 -20.15 -5.01 -12.90
CA HIS A 140 -20.47 -6.39 -12.55
C HIS A 140 -20.54 -6.64 -11.05
N LYS A 141 -19.98 -5.73 -10.23
CA LYS A 141 -19.94 -5.83 -8.75
C LYS A 141 -19.34 -7.14 -8.25
N VAL A 142 -18.45 -7.74 -9.05
CA VAL A 142 -17.71 -8.94 -8.69
C VAL A 142 -16.32 -8.55 -8.19
N PRO A 143 -15.76 -9.28 -7.21
CA PRO A 143 -14.40 -9.05 -6.77
C PRO A 143 -13.37 -9.23 -7.89
N LEU A 144 -12.23 -8.55 -7.77
CA LEU A 144 -11.17 -8.65 -8.76
C LEU A 144 -10.44 -9.99 -8.59
N ALA A 145 -10.51 -10.83 -9.61
CA ALA A 145 -9.79 -12.09 -9.61
C ALA A 145 -8.27 -11.86 -9.62
N ARG A 146 -7.55 -12.59 -8.77
CA ARG A 146 -6.09 -12.55 -8.69
C ARG A 146 -5.39 -12.70 -10.04
N SER A 147 -5.86 -13.61 -10.90
CA SER A 147 -5.29 -13.84 -12.23
C SER A 147 -5.37 -12.59 -13.13
N THR A 148 -6.45 -11.81 -13.02
CA THR A 148 -6.65 -10.57 -13.77
C THR A 148 -5.65 -9.52 -13.31
N LEU A 149 -5.47 -9.39 -11.99
CA LEU A 149 -4.51 -8.48 -11.40
C LEU A 149 -3.07 -8.83 -11.82
N VAL A 150 -2.65 -10.09 -11.67
CA VAL A 150 -1.32 -10.57 -12.10
C VAL A 150 -1.08 -10.28 -13.58
N THR A 151 -2.07 -10.58 -14.43
CA THR A 151 -1.99 -10.32 -15.87
C THR A 151 -1.80 -8.83 -16.16
N HIS A 152 -2.49 -7.96 -15.41
CA HIS A 152 -2.32 -6.52 -15.57
C HIS A 152 -0.93 -6.05 -15.12
N CYS A 153 -0.39 -6.57 -14.01
CA CYS A 153 0.98 -6.28 -13.56
C CYS A 153 2.04 -6.58 -14.65
N TYR A 154 1.89 -7.68 -15.40
CA TYR A 154 2.82 -8.00 -16.48
C TYR A 154 2.67 -7.09 -17.70
N LYS A 155 1.47 -6.58 -17.95
CA LYS A 155 1.18 -5.72 -19.11
C LYS A 155 1.50 -4.26 -18.88
N ASP A 156 1.37 -3.79 -17.63
CA ASP A 156 1.54 -2.39 -17.26
C ASP A 156 2.66 -2.25 -16.21
N PRO A 157 3.89 -1.85 -16.64
CA PRO A 157 5.00 -1.66 -15.72
C PRO A 157 4.78 -0.49 -14.74
N VAL A 158 3.96 0.51 -15.09
CA VAL A 158 3.62 1.62 -14.19
C VAL A 158 2.75 1.13 -13.04
N PHE A 159 1.84 0.19 -13.33
CA PHE A 159 1.07 -0.48 -12.27
C PHE A 159 1.94 -1.38 -11.39
N ALA A 160 2.91 -2.10 -11.98
CA ALA A 160 3.85 -2.90 -11.22
C ALA A 160 4.70 -2.03 -10.26
N ASP A 161 5.22 -0.88 -10.74
CA ASP A 161 5.93 0.09 -9.91
C ASP A 161 5.06 0.64 -8.77
N PHE A 162 3.79 0.93 -9.05
CA PHE A 162 2.82 1.32 -8.03
C PHE A 162 2.69 0.26 -6.91
N LEU A 163 2.59 -1.03 -7.26
CA LEU A 163 2.51 -2.11 -6.26
C LEU A 163 3.80 -2.24 -5.45
N CYS A 164 4.96 -2.09 -6.08
CA CYS A 164 6.26 -2.08 -5.37
C CYS A 164 6.36 -0.89 -4.41
N CYS A 165 5.99 0.30 -4.86
CA CYS A 165 5.94 1.50 -4.03
C CYS A 165 5.00 1.36 -2.83
N LEU A 166 3.85 0.71 -3.04
CA LEU A 166 2.88 0.39 -1.99
C LEU A 166 3.48 -0.53 -0.93
N ALA A 167 4.15 -1.62 -1.34
CA ALA A 167 4.89 -2.51 -0.43
C ALA A 167 5.85 -1.71 0.44
N PHE A 168 6.68 -0.90 -0.20
CA PHE A 168 7.73 -0.15 0.47
C PHE A 168 7.16 0.86 1.47
N GLN A 169 6.11 1.59 1.09
CA GLN A 169 5.45 2.54 1.99
C GLN A 169 4.81 1.83 3.18
N ALA A 170 4.18 0.68 2.97
CA ALA A 170 3.61 -0.12 4.05
C ALA A 170 4.70 -0.57 5.03
N VAL A 171 5.86 -1.03 4.54
CA VAL A 171 7.02 -1.35 5.39
C VAL A 171 7.47 -0.11 6.14
N LYS A 172 7.81 0.99 5.47
CA LYS A 172 8.32 2.21 6.11
C LYS A 172 7.41 2.77 7.21
N VAL A 173 6.09 2.71 7.02
CA VAL A 173 5.12 3.29 7.96
C VAL A 173 4.77 2.32 9.10
N CYS A 174 4.71 1.01 8.82
CA CYS A 174 4.30 0.00 9.80
C CYS A 174 5.49 -0.69 10.50
N CYS A 175 6.75 -0.41 10.13
CA CYS A 175 7.96 -1.06 10.68
C CYS A 175 8.33 -0.67 12.12
N TRP A 176 7.35 -0.39 12.99
CA TRP A 176 7.60 -0.46 14.43
C TRP A 176 7.47 -1.90 14.97
N ASP A 177 6.85 -2.82 14.21
CA ASP A 177 6.73 -4.23 14.61
C ASP A 177 7.17 -5.20 13.49
N ILE A 178 8.37 -5.77 13.63
CA ILE A 178 8.88 -6.88 12.77
C ILE A 178 7.88 -8.05 12.71
N PHE A 179 7.07 -8.25 13.75
CA PHE A 179 6.03 -9.29 13.81
C PHE A 179 4.91 -9.07 12.77
N PHE A 180 4.57 -7.82 12.46
CA PHE A 180 3.60 -7.51 11.42
C PHE A 180 4.17 -7.79 10.03
N PHE A 181 5.48 -7.72 9.80
CA PHE A 181 6.06 -7.95 8.48
C PHE A 181 5.74 -9.34 7.90
N PHE A 182 5.69 -10.37 8.75
CA PHE A 182 5.37 -11.75 8.35
C PHE A 182 3.86 -12.07 8.33
N THR A 183 3.04 -11.30 9.05
CA THR A 183 1.57 -11.46 9.08
C THR A 183 0.86 -10.47 8.17
N ASN A 184 1.56 -9.48 7.64
CA ASN A 184 0.98 -8.43 6.81
C ASN A 184 0.58 -9.01 5.43
N PRO A 185 -0.71 -8.95 5.07
CA PRO A 185 -1.19 -9.49 3.81
C PRO A 185 -0.47 -8.86 2.61
N TYR A 186 0.05 -7.63 2.69
CA TYR A 186 0.81 -6.98 1.63
C TYR A 186 2.11 -7.72 1.27
N CYS A 187 2.88 -8.18 2.26
CA CYS A 187 4.16 -8.87 2.02
C CYS A 187 3.92 -10.25 1.38
N HIS A 188 2.98 -11.03 1.92
CA HIS A 188 2.57 -12.31 1.33
C HIS A 188 1.95 -12.13 -0.06
N TYR A 189 1.14 -11.09 -0.26
CA TYR A 189 0.46 -10.78 -1.51
C TYR A 189 1.41 -10.38 -2.63
N ILE A 190 2.36 -9.47 -2.37
CA ILE A 190 3.34 -9.02 -3.37
C ILE A 190 4.33 -10.13 -3.71
N MET A 191 4.79 -10.90 -2.70
CA MET A 191 5.62 -12.10 -2.91
C MET A 191 4.93 -13.17 -3.75
N ALA A 192 3.59 -13.22 -3.73
CA ALA A 192 2.82 -14.24 -4.43
C ALA A 192 2.20 -13.74 -5.76
N LEU A 193 2.13 -12.43 -6.01
CA LEU A 193 1.62 -11.85 -7.26
C LEU A 193 2.70 -11.69 -8.33
N VAL A 194 3.92 -11.40 -7.93
CA VAL A 194 5.04 -11.19 -8.85
C VAL A 194 5.92 -12.44 -8.84
N ASN A 195 6.25 -12.96 -10.02
CA ASN A 195 7.04 -14.17 -10.19
C ASN A 195 8.24 -14.21 -9.22
N ARG A 196 8.46 -15.38 -8.60
CA ARG A 196 9.28 -15.64 -7.41
C ARG A 196 10.73 -15.11 -7.46
N LYS A 197 11.23 -14.74 -8.64
CA LYS A 197 12.62 -14.32 -8.89
C LYS A 197 12.79 -12.80 -8.96
N THR A 198 11.95 -12.09 -9.69
CA THR A 198 12.14 -10.64 -9.92
C THR A 198 11.79 -9.82 -8.67
N CYS A 199 10.63 -10.07 -8.05
CA CYS A 199 10.25 -9.33 -6.84
C CYS A 199 11.11 -9.64 -5.63
N PHE A 200 11.62 -10.88 -5.53
CA PHE A 200 12.53 -11.26 -4.44
C PHE A 200 13.85 -10.50 -4.57
N ILE A 201 14.38 -10.36 -5.79
CA ILE A 201 15.56 -9.54 -6.08
C ILE A 201 15.27 -8.05 -5.78
N TYR A 202 14.14 -7.51 -6.23
CA TYR A 202 13.79 -6.10 -5.93
C TYR A 202 13.59 -5.86 -4.43
N LEU A 203 12.89 -6.74 -3.71
CA LEU A 203 12.73 -6.61 -2.25
C LEU A 203 14.05 -6.81 -1.51
N LEU A 204 14.91 -7.76 -1.91
CA LEU A 204 16.24 -7.94 -1.31
C LEU A 204 17.14 -6.74 -1.57
N CYS A 205 17.24 -6.29 -2.83
CA CYS A 205 18.01 -5.11 -3.19
C CYS A 205 17.51 -3.87 -2.45
N TYR A 206 16.20 -3.72 -2.23
CA TYR A 206 15.67 -2.59 -1.48
C TYR A 206 15.82 -2.75 0.04
N PHE A 207 15.75 -3.98 0.58
CA PHE A 207 16.02 -4.25 1.99
C PHE A 207 17.48 -3.99 2.34
N THR A 208 18.41 -4.39 1.47
CA THR A 208 19.85 -4.11 1.66
C THR A 208 20.13 -2.61 1.55
N LEU A 209 19.57 -1.92 0.56
CA LEU A 209 19.69 -0.46 0.43
C LEU A 209 19.04 0.32 1.59
N PHE A 210 17.91 -0.16 2.12
CA PHE A 210 17.22 0.43 3.27
C PHE A 210 17.99 0.22 4.58
N PHE A 211 18.60 -0.97 4.78
CA PHE A 211 19.51 -1.21 5.90
C PHE A 211 20.74 -0.29 5.83
N GLN A 212 21.34 -0.13 4.64
CA GLN A 212 22.46 0.78 4.40
C GLN A 212 22.13 2.25 4.72
N SER A 213 20.89 2.69 4.46
CA SER A 213 20.47 4.07 4.76
C SER A 213 20.11 4.31 6.22
N SER A 214 19.85 3.26 7.01
CA SER A 214 19.35 3.37 8.39
C SER A 214 20.45 3.21 9.45
N SER A 215 21.61 2.66 9.07
CA SER A 215 22.77 2.53 9.95
C SER A 215 23.66 3.78 9.89
N HIS A 216 23.51 4.67 10.87
CA HIS A 216 24.63 5.49 11.35
C HIS A 216 25.63 4.58 12.08
N ALA A 217 26.34 3.69 11.38
CA ALA A 217 27.57 3.03 11.83
C ALA A 217 28.10 2.06 10.76
N THR A 218 29.38 2.27 10.41
CA THR A 218 30.35 1.36 9.77
C THR A 218 30.08 0.83 8.36
N ASP A 219 30.77 1.50 7.41
CA ASP A 219 31.34 1.02 6.15
C ASP A 219 30.94 -0.39 5.67
N PHE A 220 29.79 -0.47 5.00
CA PHE A 220 29.41 -1.60 4.16
C PHE A 220 29.35 -1.11 2.72
N ARG A 221 30.38 -1.45 1.93
CA ARG A 221 30.46 -1.15 0.50
C ARG A 221 30.10 -2.41 -0.28
N LEU A 222 28.97 -2.36 -1.01
CA LEU A 222 28.54 -3.40 -1.94
C LEU A 222 28.86 -2.90 -3.35
N ASP A 223 29.87 -3.48 -3.99
CA ASP A 223 30.17 -3.22 -5.40
C ASP A 223 29.31 -4.12 -6.29
N LEU A 224 28.46 -3.51 -7.10
CA LEU A 224 27.69 -4.19 -8.15
C LEU A 224 28.56 -4.30 -9.40
N GLY A 225 29.20 -5.46 -9.58
CA GLY A 225 29.88 -5.81 -10.84
C GLY A 225 28.91 -6.48 -11.80
N TRP A 226 28.79 -5.94 -13.01
CA TRP A 226 28.10 -6.59 -14.13
C TRP A 226 29.15 -7.27 -15.00
N ASP A 227 29.35 -8.57 -14.80
CA ASP A 227 30.27 -9.35 -15.62
C ASP A 227 29.53 -9.87 -16.86
N SER A 228 29.93 -9.37 -18.02
CA SER A 228 29.35 -9.69 -19.33
C SER A 228 29.57 -11.15 -19.77
N ASP A 229 30.52 -11.86 -19.15
CA ASP A 229 30.91 -13.21 -19.58
C ASP A 229 29.97 -14.32 -19.03
N CYS A 230 29.09 -14.01 -18.06
CA CYS A 230 28.17 -14.98 -17.44
C CYS A 230 26.75 -15.05 -18.06
N ALA A 231 26.52 -14.35 -19.18
CA ALA A 231 25.19 -14.24 -19.81
C ALA A 231 24.60 -15.59 -20.29
N THR A 232 25.40 -16.64 -20.41
CA THR A 232 24.97 -17.96 -20.88
C THR A 232 24.51 -18.93 -19.78
N GLN A 233 24.68 -18.60 -18.50
CA GLN A 233 24.34 -19.54 -17.40
C GLN A 233 23.33 -19.01 -16.36
N GLY A 234 22.98 -17.72 -16.35
CA GLY A 234 21.88 -17.22 -15.51
C GLY A 234 22.16 -17.23 -14.00
N HIS A 235 23.41 -17.00 -13.60
CA HIS A 235 23.83 -16.86 -12.20
C HIS A 235 24.02 -15.39 -11.81
N LEU A 236 23.60 -15.04 -10.59
CA LEU A 236 23.87 -13.74 -9.93
C LEU A 236 24.80 -14.01 -8.75
N TYR A 237 25.91 -13.28 -8.68
CA TYR A 237 26.88 -13.40 -7.60
C TYR A 237 26.82 -12.18 -6.68
N PHE A 238 26.93 -12.42 -5.36
CA PHE A 238 27.02 -11.39 -4.32
C PHE A 238 28.36 -11.54 -3.60
N CYS A 239 29.13 -10.45 -3.46
CA CYS A 239 30.39 -10.45 -2.72
C CYS A 239 30.28 -9.47 -1.54
N SER A 240 30.54 -9.95 -0.32
CA SER A 240 30.69 -9.12 0.89
C SER A 240 32.16 -9.14 1.31
N PHE A 241 32.77 -7.97 1.53
CA PHE A 241 34.20 -7.86 1.87
C PHE A 241 34.55 -8.29 3.30
N THR A 242 33.58 -8.47 4.18
CA THR A 242 33.83 -8.70 5.62
C THR A 242 33.64 -10.15 6.07
N THR A 243 33.09 -11.02 5.22
CA THR A 243 33.06 -12.48 5.43
C THR A 243 33.21 -13.17 4.07
N PRO A 244 34.12 -14.15 3.91
CA PRO A 244 34.28 -14.88 2.66
C PRO A 244 33.17 -15.94 2.57
N VAL A 245 31.93 -15.49 2.41
CA VAL A 245 30.81 -16.37 2.10
C VAL A 245 30.30 -15.95 0.73
N TRP A 246 30.73 -16.70 -0.29
CA TRP A 246 30.20 -16.59 -1.63
C TRP A 246 28.80 -17.19 -1.65
N LEU A 247 27.78 -16.34 -1.55
CA LEU A 247 26.39 -16.77 -1.74
C LEU A 247 26.09 -16.84 -3.24
N CYS A 248 26.37 -17.99 -3.83
CA CYS A 248 25.98 -18.32 -5.19
C CYS A 248 24.51 -18.77 -5.19
N LEU A 249 23.59 -17.90 -5.63
CA LEU A 249 22.19 -18.26 -5.82
C LEU A 249 22.01 -18.85 -7.22
N CYS A 250 22.10 -20.18 -7.30
CA CYS A 250 21.86 -20.93 -8.52
C CYS A 250 20.36 -20.98 -8.85
N ALA A 251 20.00 -20.61 -10.09
CA ALA A 251 18.61 -20.52 -10.55
C ALA A 251 17.88 -21.88 -10.66
N SER A 252 18.56 -22.99 -10.38
CA SER A 252 18.06 -24.37 -10.44
C SER A 252 18.36 -25.15 -9.15
N GLY A 253 17.51 -25.02 -8.15
CA GLY A 253 17.11 -26.09 -7.20
C GLY A 253 18.12 -26.80 -6.29
N HIS A 254 19.44 -26.73 -6.51
CA HIS A 254 20.44 -27.43 -5.69
C HIS A 254 21.58 -26.48 -5.32
N CYS A 255 21.65 -26.12 -4.02
CA CYS A 255 22.83 -25.49 -3.44
C CYS A 255 23.85 -26.57 -3.09
N HIS A 256 24.97 -26.63 -3.80
CA HIS A 256 26.20 -27.18 -3.23
C HIS A 256 27.00 -26.03 -2.65
N ALA A 257 27.32 -26.12 -1.36
CA ALA A 257 28.32 -25.27 -0.74
C ALA A 257 29.70 -25.85 -1.06
N GLU A 258 30.48 -25.16 -1.88
CA GLU A 258 31.92 -25.40 -1.98
C GLU A 258 32.66 -24.38 -1.10
N ARG A 259 33.73 -24.87 -0.46
CA ARG A 259 34.55 -24.16 0.54
C ARG A 259 35.45 -23.13 -0.09
#